data_AF-A0AA91Q2R0-F1
#
_entry.id   AF-A0AA91Q2R0-F1
#
_cell.length_a   1.000
_cell.length_b   1.000
_cell.length_c   1.000
_cell.angle_alpha   90.00
_cell.angle_beta   90.00
_cell.angle_gamma   90.00
#
_symmetry.space_group_name_H-M   'P 1'
#
loop_
_entity.id
_entity.type
_entity.pdbx_description
1 polymer ?
#
loop_
_entity_poly.entity_id
_entity_poly.type
_entity_poly.pdbx_seq_one_letter_code
_entity_poly.pdbx_strand_id
1 'polypeptide(L)'
;MIRGNYSLAREVRKSEQKSRSRIQQKQKHAHLLEKLQRTDPIRLHFQIERLESGQLDGAGKKRLQKLKEHWAFMQKNGLHKEKIQAFLEQQRKKQAEEEKARTRLWGKESVYFNPELNPLGKVPDWRNLDGFSEPLPNAKKPVQRVEVEPDPEISLLGIQPPEGAPPKFYRAVQNTRVKE
;
A
#
# COMPACT_ATOMS: atom_id res chain seq x y z
N MET A 1 61.41 -8.26 22.94
CA MET A 1 60.41 -8.54 21.89
C MET A 1 60.52 -10.02 21.52
N ILE A 2 59.72 -10.89 22.17
CA ILE A 2 59.83 -12.35 22.01
C ILE A 2 59.13 -12.73 20.70
N ARG A 3 59.90 -13.20 19.71
CA ARG A 3 59.35 -13.81 18.49
C ARG A 3 58.69 -15.13 18.91
N GLY A 4 57.36 -15.13 19.01
CA GLY A 4 56.60 -16.30 19.41
C GLY A 4 56.91 -17.51 18.53
N ASN A 5 57.02 -18.69 19.14
CA ASN A 5 57.40 -19.95 18.50
C ASN A 5 56.56 -20.23 17.26
N TYR A 6 57.18 -20.14 16.08
CA TYR A 6 56.60 -20.54 14.81
C TYR A 6 56.29 -22.04 14.84
N SER A 7 55.05 -22.41 14.51
CA SER A 7 54.61 -23.81 14.51
C SER A 7 53.93 -24.12 13.18
N LEU A 8 54.62 -24.89 12.33
CA LEU A 8 54.13 -25.35 11.04
C LEU A 8 52.77 -26.05 11.16
N ALA A 9 52.58 -26.85 12.22
CA ALA A 9 51.29 -27.52 12.49
C ALA A 9 50.13 -26.54 12.73
N ARG A 10 50.38 -25.39 13.37
CA ARG A 10 49.36 -24.34 13.55
C ARG A 10 49.03 -23.65 12.23
N GLU A 11 50.00 -23.46 11.34
CA GLU A 11 49.77 -22.87 10.02
C GLU A 11 49.00 -23.81 9.10
N VAL A 12 49.36 -25.10 9.08
CA VAL A 12 48.63 -26.12 8.30
C VAL A 12 47.18 -26.19 8.76
N ARG A 13 46.91 -26.27 10.08
CA ARG A 13 45.53 -26.24 10.61
C ARG A 13 44.76 -24.98 10.24
N LYS A 14 45.40 -23.80 10.29
CA LYS A 14 44.77 -22.54 9.85
C LYS A 14 44.45 -22.56 8.35
N SER A 15 45.36 -23.10 7.52
CA SER A 15 45.14 -23.21 6.07
C SER A 15 43.99 -24.16 5.74
N GLU A 16 43.90 -25.28 6.47
CA GLU A 16 42.83 -26.26 6.32
C GLU A 16 41.48 -25.71 6.82
N GLN A 17 41.46 -24.97 7.93
CA GLN A 17 40.26 -24.29 8.39
C GLN A 17 39.76 -23.26 7.36
N LYS A 18 40.69 -22.51 6.74
CA LYS A 18 40.35 -21.57 5.66
C LYS A 18 39.80 -22.29 4.42
N SER A 19 40.39 -23.42 4.01
CA SER A 19 39.91 -24.19 2.85
C SER A 19 38.52 -24.76 3.12
N ARG A 20 38.30 -25.36 4.30
CA ARG A 20 36.98 -25.85 4.75
C ARG A 20 35.94 -24.74 4.76
N SER A 21 36.27 -23.56 5.30
CA SER A 21 35.38 -22.40 5.31
C SER A 21 34.99 -21.94 3.91
N ARG A 22 35.95 -21.88 2.97
CA ARG A 22 35.69 -21.53 1.57
C ARG A 22 34.77 -22.54 0.88
N ILE A 23 34.99 -23.83 1.10
CA ILE A 23 34.14 -24.90 0.55
C ILE A 23 32.71 -24.75 1.09
N GLN A 24 32.56 -24.55 2.40
CA GLN A 24 31.25 -24.36 3.02
C GLN A 24 30.53 -23.11 2.49
N GLN A 25 31.25 -22.00 2.27
CA GLN A 25 30.68 -20.79 1.67
C GLN A 25 30.20 -21.04 0.23
N LYS A 26 30.99 -21.74 -0.59
CA LYS A 26 30.60 -22.13 -1.96
C LYS A 26 29.36 -23.02 -1.96
N GLN A 27 29.29 -24.02 -1.08
CA GLN A 27 28.12 -24.89 -0.95
C GLN A 27 26.87 -24.11 -0.51
N LYS A 28 27.00 -23.21 0.47
CA LYS A 28 25.89 -22.33 0.90
C LYS A 28 25.39 -21.45 -0.24
N HIS A 29 26.31 -20.87 -1.02
CA HIS A 29 25.97 -20.06 -2.18
C HIS A 29 25.24 -20.87 -3.25
N ALA A 30 25.76 -22.05 -3.61
CA ALA A 30 25.14 -22.93 -4.60
C ALA A 30 23.73 -23.36 -4.18
N HIS A 31 23.57 -23.78 -2.92
CA HIS A 31 22.26 -24.15 -2.37
C HIS A 31 21.27 -22.97 -2.37
N LEU A 32 21.72 -21.76 -2.01
CA LEU A 32 20.89 -20.57 -2.06
C LEU A 32 20.44 -20.25 -3.50
N LEU A 33 21.36 -20.40 -4.46
CA LEU A 33 21.10 -20.18 -5.87
C LEU A 33 20.04 -21.17 -6.39
N GLU A 34 20.20 -22.47 -6.11
CA GLU A 34 19.22 -23.50 -6.50
C GLU A 34 17.84 -23.24 -5.89
N LYS A 35 17.80 -22.87 -4.60
CA LYS A 35 16.56 -22.53 -3.90
C LYS A 35 15.86 -21.34 -4.55
N LEU A 36 16.59 -20.26 -4.85
CA LEU A 36 16.02 -19.04 -5.42
C LEU A 36 15.67 -19.19 -6.90
N GLN A 37 16.35 -20.06 -7.64
CA GLN A 37 15.95 -20.43 -9.00
C GLN A 37 14.54 -21.06 -9.03
N ARG A 38 14.19 -21.89 -8.05
CA ARG A 38 12.86 -22.51 -7.96
C ARG A 38 11.79 -21.61 -7.35
N THR A 39 12.17 -20.47 -6.77
CA THR A 39 11.25 -19.57 -6.07
C THR A 39 10.65 -18.56 -7.06
N ASP A 40 9.33 -18.32 -6.96
CA ASP A 40 8.67 -17.28 -7.74
C ASP A 40 9.02 -15.88 -7.20
N PRO A 41 9.62 -14.98 -8.01
CA PRO A 41 10.03 -13.66 -7.55
C PRO A 41 8.82 -12.79 -7.17
N ILE A 42 7.72 -12.89 -7.92
CA ILE A 42 6.51 -12.10 -7.69
C ILE A 42 5.88 -12.43 -6.32
N ARG A 43 5.82 -13.71 -5.96
CA ARG A 43 5.32 -14.14 -4.64
C ARG A 43 6.22 -13.62 -3.52
N LEU A 44 7.53 -13.63 -3.74
CA LEU A 44 8.50 -13.10 -2.78
C LEU A 44 8.31 -11.58 -2.58
N HIS A 45 8.05 -10.84 -3.66
CA HIS A 45 7.75 -9.41 -3.59
C HIS A 45 6.52 -9.11 -2.73
N PHE A 46 5.38 -9.75 -3.03
CA PHE A 46 4.16 -9.56 -2.25
C PHE A 46 4.31 -10.00 -0.79
N GLN A 47 5.14 -11.00 -0.52
CA GLN A 47 5.44 -11.40 0.84
C GLN A 47 6.26 -10.35 1.59
N ILE A 48 7.18 -9.66 0.91
CA ILE A 48 7.91 -8.52 1.47
C ILE A 48 6.93 -7.38 1.75
N GLU A 49 6.14 -6.96 0.76
CA GLU A 49 5.18 -5.86 0.91
C GLU A 49 4.20 -6.10 2.07
N ARG A 50 3.65 -7.32 2.17
CA ARG A 50 2.73 -7.70 3.26
C ARG A 50 3.39 -7.66 4.64
N LEU A 51 4.66 -8.02 4.73
CA LEU A 51 5.40 -7.95 5.99
C LEU A 51 5.77 -6.50 6.33
N GLU A 52 6.03 -5.65 5.34
CA GLU A 52 6.32 -4.23 5.54
C GLU A 52 5.08 -3.43 5.97
N SER A 53 3.90 -3.78 5.47
CA SER A 53 2.65 -3.09 5.82
C SER A 53 2.11 -3.44 7.21
N GLY A 54 2.63 -4.48 7.86
CA GLY A 54 2.16 -4.97 9.16
C GLY A 54 3.06 -4.56 10.33
N GLN A 55 2.51 -4.58 11.56
CA GLN A 55 3.34 -4.55 12.76
C GLN A 55 4.06 -5.90 12.92
N LEU A 56 5.39 -5.86 13.00
CA LEU A 56 6.24 -7.05 13.04
C LEU A 56 6.88 -7.26 14.42
N ASP A 57 6.74 -8.47 14.95
CA ASP A 57 7.51 -8.96 16.07
C ASP A 57 8.99 -9.15 15.72
N GLY A 58 9.84 -9.40 16.73
CA GLY A 58 11.28 -9.64 16.52
C GLY A 58 11.60 -10.79 15.55
N ALA A 59 10.78 -11.84 15.51
CA ALA A 59 10.89 -12.91 14.53
C ALA A 59 10.48 -12.47 13.11
N GLY A 60 9.44 -11.63 13.01
CA GLY A 60 8.97 -11.02 11.76
C GLY A 60 10.04 -10.14 11.12
N LYS A 61 10.74 -9.32 11.92
CA LYS A 61 11.85 -8.47 11.46
C LYS A 61 13.00 -9.29 10.86
N LYS A 62 13.40 -10.38 11.53
CA LYS A 62 14.44 -11.30 11.03
C LYS A 62 14.02 -11.97 9.71
N ARG A 63 12.75 -12.36 9.59
CA ARG A 63 12.21 -12.96 8.36
C ARG A 63 12.20 -11.94 7.21
N LEU A 64 11.74 -10.72 7.46
CA LEU A 64 11.73 -9.64 6.48
C LEU A 64 13.15 -9.38 5.96
N GLN A 65 14.14 -9.27 6.85
CA GLN A 65 15.53 -9.05 6.46
C GLN A 65 16.05 -10.17 5.55
N LYS A 66 15.78 -11.45 5.89
CA LYS A 66 16.15 -12.58 5.02
C LYS A 66 15.50 -12.53 3.64
N LEU A 67 14.21 -12.17 3.56
CA LEU A 67 13.52 -12.05 2.28
C LEU A 67 14.09 -10.91 1.44
N LYS A 68 14.45 -9.77 2.06
CA LYS A 68 15.15 -8.67 1.38
C LYS A 68 16.53 -9.08 0.87
N GLU A 69 17.30 -9.82 1.67
CA GLU A 69 18.59 -10.37 1.27
C GLU A 69 18.44 -11.34 0.08
N HIS A 70 17.42 -12.20 0.09
CA HIS A 70 17.10 -13.10 -1.01
C HIS A 70 16.72 -12.33 -2.28
N TRP A 71 15.90 -11.29 -2.15
CA TRP A 71 15.53 -10.41 -3.27
C TRP A 71 16.75 -9.72 -3.88
N ALA A 72 17.62 -9.14 -3.04
CA ALA A 72 18.87 -8.52 -3.48
C ALA A 72 19.81 -9.53 -4.14
N PHE A 73 19.88 -10.77 -3.64
CA PHE A 73 20.65 -11.85 -4.25
C PHE A 73 20.11 -12.23 -5.64
N MET A 74 18.79 -12.32 -5.80
CA MET A 74 18.18 -12.58 -7.11
C MET A 74 18.51 -11.49 -8.12
N GLN A 75 18.43 -10.21 -7.71
CA GLN A 75 18.79 -9.09 -8.58
C GLN A 75 20.28 -9.11 -8.97
N LYS A 76 21.19 -9.30 -8.00
CA LYS A 76 22.65 -9.31 -8.24
C LYS A 76 23.08 -10.45 -9.16
N ASN A 77 22.53 -11.65 -8.97
CA ASN A 77 22.87 -12.82 -9.78
C ASN A 77 22.03 -12.95 -11.04
N GLY A 78 21.09 -12.04 -11.26
CA GLY A 78 20.29 -12.07 -12.47
C GLY A 78 19.34 -13.25 -12.57
N LEU A 79 18.81 -13.70 -11.45
CA LEU A 79 17.79 -14.74 -11.42
C LEU A 79 16.44 -14.12 -11.84
N HIS A 80 15.72 -14.79 -12.73
CA HIS A 80 14.38 -14.37 -13.20
C HIS A 80 14.31 -12.92 -13.73
N LYS A 81 15.39 -12.39 -14.35
CA LYS A 81 15.48 -10.98 -14.80
C LYS A 81 14.26 -10.53 -15.58
N GLU A 82 13.86 -11.28 -16.60
CA GLU A 82 12.75 -10.94 -17.49
C GLU A 82 11.43 -10.79 -16.72
N LYS A 83 11.13 -11.75 -15.83
CA LYS A 83 9.93 -11.71 -15.01
C LYS A 83 9.93 -10.52 -14.04
N ILE A 84 11.08 -10.24 -13.40
CA ILE A 84 11.22 -9.12 -12.47
C ILE A 84 11.05 -7.80 -13.20
N GLN A 85 11.71 -7.63 -14.35
CA GLN A 85 11.62 -6.41 -15.16
C GLN A 85 10.19 -6.17 -15.66
N ALA A 86 9.56 -7.19 -16.25
CA ALA A 86 8.18 -7.10 -16.71
C ALA A 86 7.22 -6.74 -15.56
N PHE A 87 7.40 -7.34 -14.38
CA PHE A 87 6.60 -7.03 -13.20
C PHE A 87 6.79 -5.57 -12.72
N LEU A 88 8.03 -5.09 -12.62
CA LEU A 88 8.32 -3.72 -12.21
C LEU A 88 7.79 -2.69 -13.22
N GLU A 89 7.88 -2.97 -14.51
CA GLU A 89 7.30 -2.13 -15.56
C GLU A 89 5.77 -2.08 -15.46
N GLN A 90 5.12 -3.21 -15.21
CA GLN A 90 3.68 -3.25 -14.99
C GLN A 90 3.27 -2.45 -13.75
N GLN A 91 4.00 -2.56 -12.63
CA GLN A 91 3.72 -1.74 -11.45
C GLN A 91 3.90 -0.24 -11.73
N ARG A 92 4.97 0.15 -12.43
CA ARG A 92 5.20 1.55 -12.81
C ARG A 92 4.10 2.08 -13.73
N LYS A 93 3.64 1.28 -14.70
CA LYS A 93 2.53 1.65 -15.58
C LYS A 93 1.24 1.87 -14.79
N LYS A 94 0.92 0.95 -13.87
CA LYS A 94 -0.27 1.08 -12.99
C LYS A 94 -0.19 2.34 -12.12
N GLN A 95 0.94 2.59 -11.47
CA GLN A 95 1.13 3.80 -10.66
C GLN A 95 1.00 5.07 -11.51
N ALA A 96 1.60 5.11 -12.70
CA ALA A 96 1.47 6.25 -13.61
C ALA A 96 0.04 6.44 -14.11
N GLU A 97 -0.72 5.36 -14.35
CA GLU A 97 -2.14 5.43 -14.71
C GLU A 97 -3.00 5.95 -13.55
N GLU A 98 -2.74 5.50 -12.32
CA GLU A 98 -3.40 5.98 -11.11
C GLU A 98 -3.11 7.47 -10.86
N GLU A 99 -1.85 7.90 -11.01
CA GLU A 99 -1.46 9.32 -10.89
C GLU A 99 -2.12 10.18 -11.98
N LYS A 100 -2.15 9.70 -13.22
CA LYS A 100 -2.87 10.36 -14.31
C LYS A 100 -4.36 10.45 -14.01
N ALA A 101 -4.98 9.39 -13.50
CA ALA A 101 -6.39 9.39 -13.14
C ALA A 101 -6.68 10.35 -11.97
N ARG A 102 -5.80 10.41 -10.96
CA ARG A 102 -5.92 11.33 -9.82
C ARG A 102 -5.82 12.79 -10.26
N THR A 103 -4.87 13.10 -11.16
CA THR A 103 -4.61 14.48 -11.62
C THR A 103 -5.50 14.93 -12.77
N ARG A 104 -6.22 14.00 -13.43
CA ARG A 104 -7.09 14.31 -14.57
C ARG A 104 -8.22 15.25 -14.18
N LEU A 105 -8.30 16.38 -14.86
CA LEU A 105 -9.42 17.31 -14.73
C LEU A 105 -10.58 16.82 -15.60
N TRP A 106 -11.70 16.50 -14.97
CA TRP A 106 -12.88 15.98 -15.66
C TRP A 106 -13.83 17.07 -16.18
N GLY A 107 -13.62 18.34 -15.81
CA GLY A 107 -14.49 19.43 -16.21
C GLY A 107 -15.93 19.16 -15.79
N LYS A 108 -16.87 19.30 -16.73
CA LYS A 108 -18.32 19.07 -16.53
C LYS A 108 -18.69 17.68 -16.01
N GLU A 109 -17.83 16.69 -16.22
CA GLU A 109 -18.08 15.31 -15.78
C GLU A 109 -17.65 15.07 -14.33
N SER A 110 -16.98 16.03 -13.68
CA SER A 110 -16.56 15.92 -12.27
C SER A 110 -17.74 16.14 -11.32
N VAL A 111 -17.78 15.41 -10.20
CA VAL A 111 -18.70 15.70 -9.10
C VAL A 111 -18.47 17.09 -8.51
N TYR A 112 -17.24 17.60 -8.59
CA TYR A 112 -16.85 18.91 -8.07
C TYR A 112 -17.02 20.05 -9.07
N PHE A 113 -17.60 19.80 -10.25
CA PHE A 113 -17.80 20.82 -11.27
C PHE A 113 -18.80 21.89 -10.79
N ASN A 114 -18.35 23.13 -10.83
CA ASN A 114 -19.21 24.29 -10.65
C ASN A 114 -18.82 25.34 -11.71
N PRO A 115 -19.72 25.74 -12.62
CA PRO A 115 -19.36 26.63 -13.73
C PRO A 115 -18.78 27.99 -13.28
N GLU A 116 -19.21 28.50 -12.12
CA GLU A 116 -18.75 29.80 -11.59
C GLU A 116 -17.50 29.68 -10.73
N LEU A 117 -17.44 28.66 -9.86
CA LEU A 117 -16.40 28.55 -8.82
C LEU A 117 -15.32 27.49 -9.12
N ASN A 118 -15.63 26.45 -9.90
CA ASN A 118 -14.73 25.36 -10.24
C ASN A 118 -15.03 24.77 -11.63
N PRO A 119 -14.79 25.55 -12.71
CA PRO A 119 -15.14 25.14 -14.07
C PRO A 119 -14.28 23.96 -14.58
N LEU A 120 -13.17 23.66 -13.91
CA LEU A 120 -12.30 22.53 -14.26
C LEU A 120 -12.68 21.24 -13.52
N GLY A 121 -13.60 21.32 -12.55
CA GLY A 121 -13.99 20.19 -11.73
C GLY A 121 -12.83 19.62 -10.91
N LYS A 122 -11.90 20.49 -10.48
CA LYS A 122 -10.73 20.12 -9.66
C LYS A 122 -11.20 19.62 -8.29
N VAL A 123 -10.57 18.58 -7.77
CA VAL A 123 -10.84 18.10 -6.40
C VAL A 123 -10.38 19.17 -5.40
N PRO A 124 -11.24 19.59 -4.46
CA PRO A 124 -10.85 20.50 -3.38
C PRO A 124 -9.76 19.91 -2.48
N ASP A 125 -8.91 20.77 -1.92
CA ASP A 125 -7.90 20.36 -0.96
C ASP A 125 -8.57 19.98 0.36
N TRP A 126 -8.63 18.67 0.65
CA TRP A 126 -9.28 18.11 1.85
C TRP A 126 -8.74 18.69 3.17
N ARG A 127 -7.48 19.16 3.20
CA ARG A 127 -6.86 19.78 4.38
C ARG A 127 -7.51 21.10 4.78
N ASN A 128 -8.19 21.77 3.85
CA ASN A 128 -8.84 23.06 4.08
C ASN A 128 -10.34 22.90 4.36
N LEU A 129 -10.85 21.66 4.41
CA LEU A 129 -12.25 21.34 4.63
C LEU A 129 -12.42 20.73 6.02
N ASP A 130 -13.33 21.29 6.80
CA ASP A 130 -13.68 20.73 8.12
C ASP A 130 -14.42 19.39 7.96
N GLY A 131 -14.01 18.39 8.73
CA GLY A 131 -14.67 17.09 8.79
C GLY A 131 -14.11 16.01 7.86
N PHE A 132 -13.05 16.27 7.09
CA PHE A 132 -12.38 15.27 6.24
C PHE A 132 -10.99 14.93 6.78
N SER A 133 -10.77 13.66 7.13
CA SER A 133 -9.46 13.12 7.54
C SER A 133 -8.65 12.54 6.38
N GLU A 134 -9.29 12.32 5.23
CA GLU A 134 -8.72 11.60 4.08
C GLU A 134 -8.89 12.40 2.78
N PRO A 135 -8.01 12.14 1.78
CA PRO A 135 -8.11 12.79 0.47
C PRO A 135 -9.40 12.42 -0.26
N LEU A 136 -10.09 13.45 -0.76
CA LEU A 136 -11.29 13.31 -1.56
C LEU A 136 -10.98 12.58 -2.89
N PRO A 137 -11.80 11.60 -3.30
CA PRO A 137 -11.59 10.88 -4.55
C PRO A 137 -11.97 11.74 -5.77
N ASN A 138 -11.13 11.71 -6.80
CA ASN A 138 -11.44 12.36 -8.09
C ASN A 138 -12.43 11.52 -8.90
N ALA A 139 -13.73 11.65 -8.61
CA ALA A 139 -14.79 10.82 -9.17
C ALA A 139 -15.68 11.58 -10.18
N LYS A 140 -16.16 10.86 -11.20
CA LYS A 140 -17.18 11.36 -12.15
C LYS A 140 -18.61 11.21 -11.66
N LYS A 141 -18.84 10.18 -10.84
CA LYS A 141 -20.15 9.85 -10.32
C LYS A 141 -20.12 10.00 -8.81
N PRO A 142 -21.18 10.57 -8.20
CA PRO A 142 -21.28 10.59 -6.75
C PRO A 142 -21.25 9.14 -6.24
N VAL A 143 -20.63 8.95 -5.06
CA VAL A 143 -20.62 7.65 -4.39
C VAL A 143 -22.08 7.22 -4.21
N GLN A 144 -22.41 6.02 -4.67
CA GLN A 144 -23.75 5.46 -4.47
C GLN A 144 -24.02 5.40 -2.97
N ARG A 145 -25.19 5.88 -2.56
CA ARG A 145 -25.60 5.81 -1.15
C ARG A 145 -25.57 4.34 -0.73
N VAL A 146 -24.71 4.01 0.22
CA VAL A 146 -24.78 2.73 0.91
C VAL A 146 -26.03 2.81 1.78
N GLU A 147 -26.93 1.85 1.62
CA GLU A 147 -28.06 1.68 2.54
C GLU A 147 -27.46 1.33 3.90
N VAL A 148 -27.44 2.31 4.81
CA VAL A 148 -27.01 2.11 6.19
C VAL A 148 -28.22 1.59 6.94
N GLU A 149 -28.08 0.40 7.53
CA GLU A 149 -29.10 -0.14 8.42
C GLU A 149 -29.29 0.82 9.62
N PRO A 150 -30.53 1.11 10.02
CA PRO A 150 -30.79 2.02 11.13
C PRO A 150 -30.21 1.46 12.43
N ASP A 151 -29.69 2.34 13.29
CA ASP A 151 -29.13 1.93 14.57
C ASP A 151 -30.15 1.11 15.39
N PRO A 152 -29.72 0.01 16.04
CA PRO A 152 -30.62 -0.83 16.82
C PRO A 152 -31.26 -0.05 17.98
N GLU A 153 -30.59 0.98 18.50
CA GLU A 153 -31.12 1.87 19.53
C GLU A 153 -32.31 2.70 19.06
N ILE A 154 -32.33 3.11 17.79
CA ILE A 154 -33.47 3.84 17.19
C ILE A 154 -34.71 2.95 17.16
N SER A 155 -34.52 1.65 16.93
CA SER A 155 -35.61 0.66 16.98
C SER A 155 -36.14 0.45 18.40
N LEU A 156 -35.28 0.54 19.41
CA LEU A 156 -35.66 0.41 20.83
C LEU A 156 -36.43 1.63 21.34
N LEU A 157 -36.12 2.83 20.84
CA LEU A 157 -36.74 4.08 21.27
C LEU A 157 -38.18 4.26 20.78
N GLY A 158 -38.66 3.41 19.86
CA GLY A 158 -40.06 3.43 19.40
C GLY A 158 -40.47 4.74 18.72
N ILE A 159 -39.51 5.52 18.22
CA ILE A 159 -39.76 6.79 17.54
C ILE A 159 -40.42 6.48 16.20
N GLN A 160 -41.74 6.67 16.13
CA GLN A 160 -42.46 6.54 14.88
C GLN A 160 -42.13 7.74 13.99
N PRO A 161 -41.77 7.53 12.71
CA PRO A 161 -41.62 8.64 11.79
C PRO A 161 -42.95 9.39 11.70
N PRO A 162 -42.94 10.72 11.65
CA PRO A 162 -44.17 11.50 11.56
C PRO A 162 -44.98 11.07 10.35
N GLU A 163 -46.31 10.97 10.50
CA GLU A 163 -47.20 10.62 9.41
C GLU A 163 -47.13 11.68 8.31
N GLY A 164 -46.62 11.30 7.14
CA GLY A 164 -46.56 12.19 5.97
C GLY A 164 -45.33 11.95 5.10
N ALA A 165 -45.29 12.65 3.96
CA ALA A 165 -44.09 12.69 3.14
C ALA A 165 -42.96 13.40 3.91
N PRO A 166 -41.70 12.94 3.81
CA PRO A 166 -40.58 13.57 4.49
C PRO A 166 -40.52 15.06 4.11
N PRO A 167 -40.26 15.97 5.07
CA PRO A 167 -40.28 17.39 4.80
C PRO A 167 -39.25 17.74 3.74
N LYS A 168 -39.74 18.14 2.56
CA LYS A 168 -38.92 18.62 1.45
C LYS A 168 -38.48 20.06 1.74
N PHE A 169 -37.65 20.25 2.77
CA PHE A 169 -37.12 21.54 3.18
C PHE A 169 -38.20 22.52 3.68
N TYR A 170 -37.89 23.30 4.72
CA TYR A 170 -38.81 24.31 5.22
C TYR A 170 -39.24 25.26 4.09
N ARG A 171 -40.54 25.31 3.80
CA ARG A 171 -41.11 26.37 2.96
C ARG A 171 -41.13 27.64 3.82
N ALA A 172 -40.45 28.70 3.39
CA ALA A 172 -40.52 29.98 4.07
C ALA A 172 -41.99 30.42 4.16
N VAL A 173 -42.47 30.67 5.39
CA VAL A 173 -43.84 31.17 5.63
C VAL A 173 -43.93 32.56 5.02
N GLN A 174 -44.53 32.65 3.84
CA GLN A 174 -44.83 33.92 3.19
C GLN A 174 -46.31 34.24 3.40
N ASN A 175 -46.55 35.26 4.22
CA ASN A 175 -47.80 36.04 4.30
C ASN A 175 -49.03 35.36 4.93
N THR A 176 -49.10 35.33 6.27
CA THR A 176 -50.39 35.49 6.97
C THR A 176 -50.63 36.99 7.21
N ARG A 177 -50.99 37.72 6.15
CA ARG A 177 -51.66 39.01 6.34
C ARG A 177 -53.07 38.71 6.80
N VAL A 178 -53.37 39.00 8.06
CA VAL A 178 -54.74 39.24 8.49
C VAL A 178 -55.21 40.49 7.74
N LYS A 179 -56.26 40.36 6.93
CA LYS A 179 -57.08 41.50 6.53
C LYS A 179 -58.44 41.33 7.19
N GLU A 180 -58.78 42.39 7.91
CA GLU A 180 -60.01 42.77 8.62
C GLU A 180 -61.28 42.00 8.27
#